data_AF-A0A5M3XVQ6-F1
#
_entry.id   AF-A0A5M3XVQ6-F1
#
_cell.length_a   1.000
_cell.length_b   1.000
_cell.length_c   1.000
_cell.angle_alpha   90.00
_cell.angle_beta   90.00
_cell.angle_gamma   90.00
#
_symmetry.space_group_name_H-M   'P 1'
#
loop_
_entity.id
_entity.type
_entity.pdbx_description
1 polymer ?
#
loop_
_entity_poly.entity_id
_entity_poly.type
_entity_poly.pdbx_seq_one_letter_code
_entity_poly.pdbx_strand_id
1 'polypeptide(L)'
;MVDATLYRKAALCYEQARHWEDAARCYRAAGIPLRAAALHEQIGRYDEAATDYLAADEFEIAGWLRVHHLNQPEPAREAVEAAEDGARRALVLARCDLAEHRPFELVVPALDLVRADLADPINVPFPHRELERWAVAVAELAGRFDQVALIFAAAVRGGRHNAGERWTDWAKRVLATPLVIPER
;
A
#
# COMPACT_ATOMS: atom_id res chain seq x y z
N MET A 1 6.52 35.73 -8.86
CA MET A 1 6.52 34.34 -8.36
C MET A 1 5.52 34.28 -7.21
N VAL A 2 4.43 33.53 -7.36
CA VAL A 2 3.51 33.34 -6.24
C VAL A 2 4.26 32.55 -5.17
N ASP A 3 4.29 33.08 -3.95
CA ASP A 3 5.11 32.60 -2.86
C ASP A 3 4.65 31.20 -2.40
N ALA A 4 5.53 30.20 -2.43
CA ALA A 4 5.26 28.85 -1.91
C ALA A 4 4.76 28.89 -0.46
N THR A 5 5.17 29.91 0.31
CA THR A 5 4.70 30.17 1.67
C THR A 5 3.22 30.54 1.70
N LEU A 6 2.74 31.31 0.72
CA LEU A 6 1.33 31.69 0.62
C LEU A 6 0.47 30.48 0.26
N TYR A 7 0.91 29.66 -0.68
CA TYR A 7 0.22 28.40 -1.02
C TYR A 7 0.16 27.46 0.18
N ARG A 8 1.23 27.32 0.95
CA ARG A 8 1.22 26.50 2.18
C ARG A 8 0.21 27.03 3.21
N LYS A 9 0.13 28.35 3.41
CA LYS A 9 -0.85 28.95 4.32
C LYS A 9 -2.29 28.73 3.82
N ALA A 10 -2.54 28.92 2.53
CA ALA A 10 -3.83 28.66 1.92
C ALA A 10 -4.23 27.18 2.08
N ALA A 11 -3.30 26.26 1.85
CA ALA A 11 -3.52 24.82 2.02
C ALA A 11 -3.99 24.48 3.44
N LEU A 12 -3.35 25.05 4.46
CA LEU A 12 -3.75 24.88 5.86
C LEU A 12 -5.17 25.39 6.12
N CYS A 13 -5.53 26.56 5.58
CA CYS A 13 -6.89 27.10 5.72
C CYS A 13 -7.92 26.20 5.05
N TYR A 14 -7.65 25.70 3.84
CA TYR A 14 -8.52 24.77 3.14
C TYR A 14 -8.65 23.42 3.87
N GLU A 15 -7.55 22.90 4.43
CA GLU A 15 -7.55 21.67 5.22
C GLU A 15 -8.42 21.80 6.48
N GLN A 16 -8.29 22.92 7.21
CA GLN A 16 -9.14 23.23 8.37
C GLN A 16 -10.62 23.35 7.99
N ALA A 17 -10.89 23.93 6.82
CA ALA A 17 -12.25 24.06 6.28
C ALA A 17 -12.75 22.77 5.59
N ARG A 18 -11.96 21.68 5.60
CA ARG A 18 -12.27 20.39 4.95
C ARG A 18 -12.47 20.46 3.42
N HIS A 19 -11.91 21.49 2.78
CA HIS A 19 -11.80 21.60 1.33
C HIS A 19 -10.55 20.87 0.86
N TRP A 20 -10.60 19.54 0.89
CA TRP A 20 -9.42 18.68 0.67
C TRP A 20 -8.79 18.84 -0.72
N GLU A 21 -9.60 19.01 -1.76
CA GLU A 21 -9.12 19.16 -3.14
C GLU A 21 -8.35 20.47 -3.33
N ASP A 22 -8.87 21.58 -2.81
CA ASP A 22 -8.18 22.87 -2.84
C ASP A 22 -6.93 22.87 -1.96
N ALA A 23 -6.98 22.20 -0.81
CA ALA A 23 -5.82 22.01 0.05
C ALA A 23 -4.70 21.24 -0.69
N ALA A 24 -5.03 20.12 -1.34
CA ALA A 24 -4.08 19.31 -2.09
C ALA A 24 -3.45 20.09 -3.25
N ARG A 25 -4.26 20.84 -4.03
CA ARG A 25 -3.76 21.73 -5.09
C ARG A 25 -2.80 22.78 -4.54
N CYS A 26 -3.10 23.37 -3.39
CA CYS A 26 -2.22 24.34 -2.74
C CYS A 26 -0.92 23.70 -2.23
N TYR A 27 -0.97 22.49 -1.66
CA TYR A 27 0.24 21.77 -1.26
C TYR A 27 1.14 21.42 -2.45
N ARG A 28 0.55 20.99 -3.58
CA ARG A 28 1.27 20.74 -4.82
C ARG A 28 1.94 22.04 -5.33
N ALA A 29 1.21 23.15 -5.35
CA ALA A 29 1.74 24.46 -5.75
C ALA A 29 2.82 25.01 -4.78
N ALA A 30 2.80 24.58 -3.51
CA ALA A 30 3.82 24.90 -2.52
C ALA A 30 5.09 24.03 -2.61
N GLY A 31 5.14 23.05 -3.53
CA GLY A 31 6.25 22.10 -3.63
C GLY A 31 6.26 21.07 -2.50
N ILE A 32 5.09 20.71 -1.96
CA ILE A 32 4.93 19.70 -0.90
C ILE A 32 4.11 18.53 -1.46
N PRO A 33 4.66 17.74 -2.40
CA PRO A 33 3.91 16.71 -3.12
C PRO A 33 3.41 15.61 -2.20
N LEU A 34 4.18 15.19 -1.19
CA LEU A 34 3.78 14.13 -0.26
C LEU A 34 2.47 14.44 0.50
N ARG A 35 2.27 15.69 0.92
CA ARG A 35 1.04 16.09 1.61
C ARG A 35 -0.13 16.18 0.64
N ALA A 36 0.10 16.64 -0.59
CA ALA A 36 -0.91 16.64 -1.63
C ALA A 36 -1.35 15.21 -1.99
N ALA A 37 -0.40 14.28 -2.11
CA ALA A 37 -0.64 12.87 -2.39
C ALA A 37 -1.56 12.23 -1.35
N ALA A 38 -1.23 12.38 -0.07
CA ALA A 38 -2.03 11.84 1.03
C ALA A 38 -3.47 12.40 1.05
N LEU A 39 -3.65 13.69 0.73
CA LEU A 39 -4.97 14.28 0.63
C LEU A 39 -5.76 13.76 -0.58
N HIS A 40 -5.12 13.63 -1.74
CA HIS A 40 -5.73 13.03 -2.93
C HIS A 40 -6.13 11.56 -2.71
N GLU A 41 -5.28 10.78 -2.04
CA GLU A 41 -5.59 9.40 -1.65
C GLU A 41 -6.81 9.34 -0.73
N GLN A 42 -6.86 10.21 0.29
CA GLN A 42 -7.97 10.27 1.25
C GLN A 42 -9.33 10.54 0.57
N ILE A 43 -9.35 11.33 -0.50
CA ILE A 43 -10.57 11.64 -1.26
C ILE A 43 -10.82 10.71 -2.46
N GLY A 44 -10.00 9.65 -2.63
CA GLY A 44 -10.16 8.66 -3.70
C GLY A 44 -9.68 9.12 -5.08
N ARG A 45 -8.92 10.21 -5.16
CA ARG A 45 -8.30 10.73 -6.39
C ARG A 45 -6.97 10.02 -6.65
N TYR A 46 -7.04 8.73 -6.95
CA TYR A 46 -5.86 7.86 -6.99
C TYR A 46 -4.89 8.18 -8.13
N ASP A 47 -5.36 8.71 -9.25
CA ASP A 47 -4.49 9.10 -10.37
C ASP A 47 -3.66 10.36 -10.02
N GLU A 48 -4.31 11.36 -9.44
CA GLU A 48 -3.65 12.55 -8.92
C GLU A 48 -2.71 12.23 -7.76
N ALA A 49 -3.11 11.31 -6.86
CA ALA A 49 -2.28 10.85 -5.76
C ALA A 49 -1.02 10.11 -6.27
N ALA A 50 -1.16 9.20 -7.23
CA ALA A 50 -0.02 8.49 -7.81
C ALA A 50 0.98 9.44 -8.47
N THR A 51 0.49 10.48 -9.16
CA THR A 51 1.36 11.50 -9.76
C THR A 51 2.09 12.33 -8.69
N ASP A 52 1.42 12.69 -7.59
CA ASP A 52 2.07 13.39 -6.48
C ASP A 52 3.09 12.51 -5.76
N TYR A 53 2.81 11.22 -5.56
CA TYR A 53 3.77 10.27 -4.98
C TYR A 53 5.01 10.09 -5.87
N LEU A 54 4.84 10.01 -7.20
CA LEU A 54 5.98 10.01 -8.13
C LEU A 54 6.81 11.29 -8.01
N ALA A 55 6.17 12.45 -7.87
CA ALA A 55 6.87 13.71 -7.67
C ALA A 55 7.57 13.82 -6.29
N ALA A 56 7.24 12.93 -5.37
CA ALA A 56 7.87 12.81 -4.04
C ALA A 56 8.88 11.65 -3.96
N ASP A 57 9.21 11.01 -5.09
CA ASP A 57 10.08 9.81 -5.18
C ASP A 57 9.53 8.59 -4.40
N GLU A 58 8.23 8.55 -4.12
CA GLU A 58 7.54 7.40 -3.48
C GLU A 58 7.01 6.44 -4.56
N PHE A 59 7.94 5.85 -5.31
CA PHE A 59 7.69 5.04 -6.50
C PHE A 59 6.76 3.85 -6.25
N GLU A 60 6.98 3.10 -5.18
CA GLU A 60 6.19 1.88 -4.90
C GLU A 60 4.77 2.19 -4.48
N ILE A 61 4.55 3.30 -3.74
CA ILE A 61 3.20 3.73 -3.37
C ILE A 61 2.44 4.16 -4.62
N ALA A 62 3.07 4.96 -5.49
CA ALA A 62 2.47 5.35 -6.77
C ALA A 62 2.13 4.14 -7.64
N GLY A 63 3.07 3.20 -7.78
CA GLY A 63 2.86 1.96 -8.52
C GLY A 63 1.70 1.15 -7.95
N TRP A 64 1.65 0.98 -6.62
CA TRP A 64 0.55 0.28 -5.95
C TRP A 64 -0.80 0.93 -6.22
N LEU A 65 -0.92 2.26 -6.09
CA LEU A 65 -2.18 2.97 -6.36
C LEU A 65 -2.66 2.74 -7.80
N ARG A 66 -1.75 2.85 -8.78
CA ARG A 66 -2.05 2.64 -10.21
C ARG A 66 -2.58 1.24 -10.49
N VAL A 67 -1.93 0.20 -9.99
CA VAL A 67 -2.37 -1.17 -10.28
C VAL A 67 -3.53 -1.61 -9.40
N HIS A 68 -3.54 -1.27 -8.11
CA HIS A 68 -4.53 -1.78 -7.16
C HIS A 68 -5.88 -1.07 -7.30
N HIS A 69 -5.88 0.25 -7.44
CA HIS A 69 -7.11 1.05 -7.51
C HIS A 69 -7.54 1.40 -8.94
N LEU A 70 -6.58 1.63 -9.85
CA LEU A 70 -6.89 2.05 -11.23
C LEU A 70 -6.81 0.88 -12.24
N ASN A 71 -6.32 -0.28 -11.82
CA ASN A 71 -6.08 -1.44 -12.70
C ASN A 71 -5.20 -1.09 -13.93
N GLN A 72 -4.18 -0.26 -13.71
CA GLN A 72 -3.21 0.19 -14.71
C GLN A 72 -1.85 -0.49 -14.47
N PRO A 73 -1.64 -1.73 -14.96
CA PRO A 73 -0.41 -2.47 -14.67
C PRO A 73 0.83 -1.90 -15.37
N GLU A 74 0.70 -1.36 -16.58
CA GLU A 74 1.84 -0.81 -17.30
C GLU A 74 2.38 0.49 -16.67
N PRO A 75 1.54 1.50 -16.35
CA PRO A 75 2.00 2.69 -15.62
C PRO A 75 2.54 2.36 -14.22
N ALA A 76 2.04 1.29 -13.59
CA ALA A 76 2.55 0.82 -12.32
C ALA A 76 3.94 0.17 -12.43
N ARG A 77 4.23 -0.55 -13.54
CA ARG A 77 5.56 -1.11 -13.82
C ARG A 77 6.56 0.02 -14.06
N GLU A 78 6.20 1.00 -14.90
CA GLU A 78 7.02 2.19 -15.16
C GLU A 78 7.35 2.93 -13.85
N ALA A 79 6.33 3.14 -12.99
CA ALA A 79 6.51 3.81 -11.71
C ALA A 79 7.59 3.16 -10.83
N VAL A 80 7.70 1.83 -10.84
CA VAL A 80 8.64 1.08 -9.98
C VAL A 80 9.93 0.66 -10.69
N GLU A 81 10.21 1.18 -11.89
CA GLU A 81 11.50 0.97 -12.56
C GLU A 81 12.66 1.62 -11.80
N ALA A 82 12.41 2.81 -11.24
CA ALA A 82 13.38 3.55 -10.43
C ALA A 82 13.39 3.16 -8.95
N ALA A 83 12.45 2.31 -8.52
CA ALA A 83 12.36 1.87 -7.13
C ALA A 83 13.47 0.86 -6.79
N GLU A 84 13.95 0.90 -5.55
CA GLU A 84 14.89 -0.10 -5.05
C GLU A 84 14.25 -1.50 -5.01
N ASP A 85 15.08 -2.53 -5.18
CA ASP A 85 14.63 -3.91 -5.05
C ASP A 85 14.24 -4.20 -3.61
N GLY A 86 13.00 -4.65 -3.41
CA GLY A 86 12.48 -4.94 -2.09
C GLY A 86 11.06 -5.48 -2.12
N ALA A 87 10.52 -5.77 -0.94
CA ALA A 87 9.19 -6.38 -0.79
C ALA A 87 8.07 -5.50 -1.38
N ARG A 88 8.16 -4.17 -1.24
CA ARG A 88 7.18 -3.22 -1.81
C ARG A 88 7.14 -3.31 -3.33
N ARG A 89 8.29 -3.14 -4.00
CA ARG A 89 8.43 -3.28 -5.45
C ARG A 89 7.94 -4.64 -5.94
N ALA A 90 8.33 -5.72 -5.26
CA ALA A 90 7.90 -7.07 -5.60
C ALA A 90 6.37 -7.25 -5.53
N LEU A 91 5.72 -6.68 -4.52
CA LEU A 91 4.25 -6.72 -4.39
C LEU A 91 3.53 -5.93 -5.49
N VAL A 92 4.07 -4.77 -5.90
CA VAL A 92 3.51 -4.01 -7.03
C VAL A 92 3.58 -4.84 -8.30
N LEU A 93 4.74 -5.43 -8.61
CA LEU A 93 4.92 -6.27 -9.79
C LEU A 93 4.02 -7.52 -9.76
N ALA A 94 3.91 -8.19 -8.61
CA ALA A 94 2.99 -9.31 -8.43
C ALA A 94 1.53 -8.91 -8.64
N ARG A 95 1.13 -7.72 -8.17
CA ARG A 95 -0.22 -7.18 -8.43
C ARG A 95 -0.43 -6.86 -9.92
N CYS A 96 0.60 -6.41 -10.64
CA CYS A 96 0.56 -6.24 -12.10
C CYS A 96 0.41 -7.57 -12.82
N ASP A 97 1.15 -8.60 -12.40
CA ASP A 97 1.05 -9.94 -12.96
C ASP A 97 -0.37 -10.50 -12.82
N LEU A 98 -1.03 -10.29 -11.67
CA LEU A 98 -2.44 -10.66 -11.47
C LEU A 98 -3.39 -9.86 -12.36
N ALA A 99 -3.20 -8.53 -12.51
CA ALA A 99 -4.03 -7.70 -13.40
C ALA A 99 -3.96 -8.16 -14.86
N GLU A 100 -2.79 -8.64 -15.26
CA GLU A 100 -2.49 -9.16 -16.59
C GLU A 100 -2.86 -10.65 -16.75
N HIS A 101 -3.47 -11.27 -15.74
CA HIS A 101 -3.85 -12.69 -15.72
C HIS A 101 -2.67 -13.65 -15.95
N ARG A 102 -1.48 -13.27 -15.47
CA ARG A 102 -0.29 -14.12 -15.53
C ARG A 102 -0.35 -15.24 -14.50
N PRO A 103 0.45 -16.32 -14.67
CA PRO A 103 0.47 -17.45 -13.75
C PRO A 103 0.83 -17.03 -12.32
N PHE A 104 0.18 -17.66 -11.34
CA PHE A 104 0.34 -17.34 -9.92
C PHE A 104 1.77 -17.60 -9.40
N GLU A 105 2.53 -18.47 -10.06
CA GLU A 105 3.92 -18.79 -9.71
C GLU A 105 4.82 -17.54 -9.71
N LEU A 106 4.48 -16.51 -10.49
CA LEU A 106 5.20 -15.23 -10.52
C LEU A 106 4.94 -14.38 -9.25
N VAL A 107 3.83 -14.60 -8.56
CA VAL A 107 3.41 -13.88 -7.35
C VAL A 107 4.08 -14.46 -6.10
N VAL A 108 4.37 -15.76 -6.09
CA VAL A 108 4.89 -16.49 -4.92
C VAL A 108 6.16 -15.85 -4.33
N PRO A 109 7.19 -15.46 -5.11
CA PRO A 109 8.40 -14.85 -4.56
C PRO A 109 8.13 -13.56 -3.76
N ALA A 110 7.18 -12.72 -4.22
CA ALA A 110 6.82 -11.50 -3.51
C ALA A 110 6.18 -11.80 -2.16
N LEU A 111 5.30 -12.80 -2.10
CA LEU A 111 4.66 -13.22 -0.85
C LEU A 111 5.65 -13.87 0.12
N ASP A 112 6.62 -14.63 -0.39
CA ASP A 112 7.68 -15.24 0.42
C ASP A 112 8.60 -14.20 1.06
N LEU A 113 8.97 -13.13 0.31
CA LEU A 113 9.74 -12.01 0.86
C LEU A 113 9.01 -11.34 2.04
N VAL A 114 7.71 -11.07 1.87
CA VAL A 114 6.89 -10.45 2.93
C VAL A 114 6.73 -11.39 4.12
N ARG A 115 6.53 -12.69 3.89
CA ARG A 115 6.45 -13.67 4.98
C ARG A 115 7.75 -13.77 5.77
N ALA A 116 8.90 -13.73 5.09
CA ALA A 116 10.20 -13.73 5.76
C ALA A 116 10.37 -12.48 6.65
N ASP A 117 10.04 -11.30 6.11
CA ASP A 117 10.09 -10.03 6.87
C ASP A 117 9.11 -10.03 8.06
N LEU A 118 7.87 -10.46 7.85
CA LEU A 118 6.86 -10.48 8.91
C LEU A 118 7.20 -11.46 10.04
N ALA A 119 7.91 -12.55 9.74
CA ALA A 119 8.31 -13.56 10.71
C ALA A 119 9.57 -13.20 11.50
N ASP A 120 10.35 -12.20 11.08
CA ASP A 120 11.57 -11.77 11.78
C ASP A 120 11.23 -10.93 13.03
N PRO A 121 11.53 -11.41 14.25
CA PRO A 121 11.25 -10.68 15.48
C PRO A 121 12.22 -9.50 15.74
N ILE A 122 13.36 -9.45 15.05
CA ILE A 122 14.40 -8.41 15.24
C ILE A 122 14.14 -7.19 14.35
N ASN A 123 13.41 -7.37 13.24
CA ASN A 123 13.11 -6.32 12.29
C ASN A 123 11.83 -5.54 12.68
N VAL A 124 11.93 -4.72 13.73
CA VAL A 124 10.83 -3.91 14.31
C VAL A 124 10.72 -2.44 13.79
N PRO A 125 11.60 -1.84 12.97
CA PRO A 125 11.53 -0.40 12.75
C PRO A 125 10.65 0.10 11.58
N PHE A 126 10.09 -0.75 10.71
CA PHE A 126 9.31 -0.31 9.53
C PHE A 126 7.78 -0.48 9.70
N PRO A 127 6.93 0.22 8.93
CA PRO A 127 5.49 0.03 8.97
C PRO A 127 5.07 -1.26 8.25
N HIS A 128 5.34 -2.42 8.86
CA HIS A 128 4.97 -3.76 8.35
C HIS A 128 3.47 -3.91 8.07
N ARG A 129 2.63 -3.04 8.66
CA ARG A 129 1.18 -3.00 8.42
C ARG A 129 0.83 -2.71 6.97
N GLU A 130 1.66 -1.96 6.24
CA GLU A 130 1.44 -1.74 4.81
C GLU A 130 1.78 -2.99 3.99
N LEU A 131 2.98 -3.54 4.17
CA LEU A 131 3.42 -4.76 3.49
C LEU A 131 2.48 -5.94 3.73
N GLU A 132 2.02 -6.15 4.97
CA GLU A 132 1.03 -7.17 5.28
C GLU A 132 -0.29 -6.92 4.53
N ARG A 133 -0.80 -5.67 4.53
CA ARG A 133 -2.06 -5.33 3.82
C ARG A 133 -1.94 -5.58 2.33
N TRP A 134 -0.82 -5.19 1.71
CA TRP A 134 -0.58 -5.40 0.29
C TRP A 134 -0.45 -6.88 -0.05
N ALA A 135 0.29 -7.65 0.75
CA ALA A 135 0.43 -9.09 0.54
C ALA A 135 -0.90 -9.84 0.72
N VAL A 136 -1.70 -9.49 1.73
CA VAL A 136 -3.05 -10.05 1.92
C VAL A 136 -3.94 -9.71 0.73
N ALA A 137 -3.92 -8.46 0.24
CA ALA A 137 -4.70 -8.06 -0.92
C ALA A 137 -4.30 -8.83 -2.20
N VAL A 138 -3.00 -9.02 -2.43
CA VAL A 138 -2.48 -9.82 -3.56
C VAL A 138 -2.94 -11.28 -3.46
N ALA A 139 -2.78 -11.91 -2.29
CA ALA A 139 -3.19 -13.29 -2.08
C ALA A 139 -4.71 -13.48 -2.18
N GLU A 140 -5.49 -12.53 -1.67
CA GLU A 140 -6.96 -12.52 -1.76
C GLU A 140 -7.42 -12.39 -3.22
N LEU A 141 -6.84 -11.46 -3.99
CA LEU A 141 -7.14 -11.29 -5.42
C LEU A 141 -6.75 -12.51 -6.27
N ALA A 142 -5.69 -13.23 -5.87
CA ALA A 142 -5.29 -14.48 -6.50
C ALA A 142 -6.22 -15.67 -6.14
N GLY A 143 -7.16 -15.50 -5.21
CA GLY A 143 -7.99 -16.59 -4.69
C GLY A 143 -7.21 -17.60 -3.82
N ARG A 144 -6.04 -17.21 -3.31
CA ARG A 144 -5.12 -18.08 -2.55
C ARG A 144 -5.20 -17.79 -1.05
N PHE A 145 -6.31 -18.20 -0.44
CA PHE A 145 -6.56 -18.00 0.99
C PHE A 145 -5.58 -18.77 1.89
N ASP A 146 -4.95 -19.83 1.37
CA ASP A 146 -3.82 -20.50 2.02
C ASP A 146 -2.64 -19.54 2.23
N GLN A 147 -2.37 -18.67 1.25
CA GLN A 147 -1.30 -17.68 1.38
C GLN A 147 -1.66 -16.57 2.35
N VAL A 148 -2.94 -16.15 2.40
CA VAL A 148 -3.41 -15.19 3.42
C VAL A 148 -3.17 -15.74 4.82
N ALA A 149 -3.51 -17.01 5.06
CA ALA A 149 -3.25 -17.67 6.35
C ALA A 149 -1.76 -17.72 6.68
N LEU A 150 -0.89 -18.01 5.70
CA LEU A 150 0.57 -18.03 5.90
C LEU A 150 1.15 -16.65 6.22
N ILE A 151 0.62 -15.58 5.61
CA ILE A 151 1.02 -14.19 5.90
C ILE A 151 0.69 -13.82 7.34
N PHE A 152 -0.54 -14.08 7.80
CA PHE A 152 -0.92 -13.80 9.18
C PHE A 152 -0.19 -14.69 10.19
N ALA A 153 0.05 -15.97 9.85
CA ALA A 153 0.87 -16.85 10.68
C ALA A 153 2.32 -16.36 10.82
N ALA A 154 2.91 -15.80 9.76
CA ALA A 154 4.21 -15.15 9.80
C ALA A 154 4.17 -13.91 10.71
N ALA A 155 3.16 -13.06 10.56
CA ALA A 155 2.99 -11.86 11.38
C ALA A 155 2.82 -12.18 12.87
N VAL A 156 2.04 -13.21 13.23
CA VAL A 156 1.94 -13.64 14.64
C VAL A 156 3.28 -14.14 15.16
N ARG A 157 4.02 -14.92 14.36
CA ARG A 157 5.33 -15.46 14.76
C ARG A 157 6.38 -14.37 14.99
N GLY A 158 6.38 -13.33 14.16
CA GLY A 158 7.25 -12.16 14.34
C GLY A 158 6.74 -11.15 15.36
N GLY A 159 5.69 -11.48 16.13
CA GLY A 159 5.18 -10.62 17.20
C GLY A 159 4.49 -9.34 16.71
N ARG A 160 3.96 -9.33 15.48
CA ARG A 160 3.27 -8.16 14.94
C ARG A 160 1.98 -7.90 15.71
N HIS A 161 1.83 -6.67 16.19
CA HIS A 161 0.70 -6.26 17.01
C HIS A 161 -0.64 -6.57 16.34
N ASN A 162 -1.56 -7.18 17.11
CA ASN A 162 -2.92 -7.54 16.73
C ASN A 162 -3.04 -8.35 15.41
N ALA A 163 -1.99 -9.10 15.03
CA ALA A 163 -2.06 -9.94 13.83
C ALA A 163 -3.16 -11.02 13.91
N GLY A 164 -3.38 -11.62 15.10
CA GLY A 164 -4.46 -12.59 15.33
C GLY A 164 -5.87 -11.98 15.21
N GLU A 165 -6.06 -10.76 15.73
CA GLU A 165 -7.31 -10.01 15.58
C GLU A 165 -7.58 -9.68 14.11
N ARG A 166 -6.57 -9.17 13.39
CA ARG A 166 -6.68 -8.85 11.96
C ARG A 166 -6.98 -10.08 11.10
N TRP A 167 -6.38 -11.22 11.41
CA TRP A 167 -6.75 -12.51 10.79
C TRP A 167 -8.22 -12.85 11.05
N THR A 168 -8.67 -12.73 12.29
CA THR A 168 -10.05 -13.02 12.68
C THR A 168 -11.03 -12.14 11.92
N ASP A 169 -10.73 -10.85 11.82
CA ASP A 169 -11.57 -9.88 11.11
C ASP A 169 -11.57 -10.09 9.60
N TRP A 170 -10.41 -10.43 9.02
CA TRP A 170 -10.33 -10.83 7.62
C TRP A 170 -11.19 -12.08 7.34
N ALA A 171 -11.08 -13.12 8.18
CA ALA A 171 -11.84 -14.35 8.02
C ALA A 171 -13.35 -14.13 8.14
N LYS A 172 -13.81 -13.29 9.09
CA LYS A 172 -15.22 -12.88 9.17
C LYS A 172 -15.69 -12.19 7.89
N ARG A 173 -14.88 -11.29 7.33
CA ARG A 173 -15.23 -10.51 6.15
C ARG A 173 -15.26 -11.37 4.87
N VAL A 174 -14.27 -12.22 4.67
CA VAL A 174 -14.05 -12.94 3.40
C VAL A 174 -14.62 -14.35 3.42
N LEU A 175 -14.53 -15.05 4.56
CA LEU A 175 -14.98 -16.43 4.71
C LEU A 175 -16.32 -16.56 5.45
N ALA A 176 -16.91 -15.43 5.89
CA ALA A 176 -18.13 -15.37 6.68
C ALA A 176 -18.06 -16.18 8.01
N THR A 177 -16.85 -16.49 8.49
CA THR A 177 -16.63 -17.23 9.73
C THR A 177 -15.41 -16.69 10.47
N PRO A 178 -15.47 -16.54 11.81
CA PRO A 178 -14.28 -16.23 12.57
C PRO A 178 -13.33 -17.42 12.56
N LEU A 179 -12.06 -17.16 12.28
CA LEU A 179 -10.96 -18.11 12.47
C LEU A 179 -9.98 -17.49 13.46
N VAL A 180 -9.49 -18.27 14.41
CA VAL A 180 -8.58 -17.81 15.45
C VAL A 180 -7.25 -18.54 15.29
N ILE A 181 -6.13 -17.82 15.41
CA ILE A 181 -4.81 -18.44 15.52
C ILE A 181 -4.61 -18.77 17.01
N PRO A 182 -4.46 -20.04 17.40
CA PRO A 182 -4.24 -20.39 18.80
C PRO A 182 -2.98 -19.70 19.32
N GLU A 183 -3.12 -18.93 20.39
CA GLU A 183 -1.96 -18.42 21.14
C GLU A 183 -1.28 -19.60 21.83
N ARG A 184 0.04 -19.71 21.67
CA ARG A 184 0.86 -20.72 22.36
C ARG A 184 1.33 -20.19 23.70
#